data_AF-A0AAU7U171-F1
#
_entry.id   AF-A0AAU7U171-F1
#
_cell.length_a   1.000
_cell.length_b   1.000
_cell.length_c   1.000
_cell.angle_alpha   90.00
_cell.angle_beta   90.00
_cell.angle_gamma   90.00
#
_symmetry.space_group_name_H-M   'P 1'
#
loop_
_entity.id
_entity.type
_entity.pdbx_description
1 polymer ?
#
loop_
_entity_poly.entity_id
_entity_poly.type
_entity_poly.pdbx_seq_one_letter_code
_entity_poly.pdbx_strand_id
1 'polypeptide(L)' 'MSDEKAENMDDIHAVIGHAVSCLLKSDQPLQLDHITALLKQQEEAAPVQLKQDYVNAMSKIAEKCLAS' A
#
# COMPACT_ATOMS: atom_id res chain seq x y z
N MET A 1 7.44 -23.54 12.24
CA MET A 1 6.61 -22.38 12.62
C MET A 1 7.28 -21.14 12.05
N SER A 2 7.05 -20.85 10.78
CA SER A 2 7.61 -19.68 10.09
C SER A 2 6.71 -19.32 8.91
N ASP A 3 5.42 -19.15 9.18
CA ASP A 3 4.39 -18.93 8.15
C ASP A 3 3.67 -17.58 8.32
N GLU A 4 3.86 -16.91 9.47
CA GLU A 4 3.22 -15.61 9.78
C GLU A 4 3.78 -14.44 8.94
N LYS A 5 5.00 -14.59 8.40
CA LYS A 5 5.63 -13.54 7.57
C LYS A 5 5.17 -13.56 6.10
N ALA A 6 4.69 -14.70 5.62
CA ALA A 6 4.21 -14.85 4.25
C ALA A 6 2.79 -14.31 4.09
N GLU A 7 1.91 -14.62 5.06
CA GLU A 7 0.52 -14.15 5.08
C GLU A 7 0.43 -12.62 5.01
N ASN A 8 1.29 -11.92 5.77
CA ASN A 8 1.33 -10.47 5.82
C ASN A 8 1.87 -9.81 4.51
N MET A 9 2.69 -10.51 3.70
CA MET A 9 3.18 -9.95 2.44
C MET A 9 2.13 -9.98 1.33
N ASP A 10 1.24 -10.98 1.31
CA ASP A 10 0.14 -11.04 0.36
C ASP A 10 -0.87 -9.91 0.59
N ASP A 11 -1.15 -9.58 1.85
CA ASP A 11 -2.05 -8.48 2.22
C ASP A 11 -1.47 -7.11 1.80
N ILE A 12 -0.16 -6.90 1.98
CA ILE A 12 0.52 -5.67 1.51
C ILE A 12 0.46 -5.55 -0.01
N HIS A 13 0.72 -6.64 -0.75
CA HIS A 13 0.63 -6.63 -2.21
C HIS A 13 -0.79 -6.36 -2.71
N ALA A 14 -1.80 -6.91 -2.02
CA ALA A 14 -3.20 -6.67 -2.35
C ALA A 14 -3.58 -5.19 -2.19
N VAL A 15 -3.16 -4.57 -1.07
CA VAL A 15 -3.42 -3.15 -0.78
C VAL A 15 -2.71 -2.23 -1.80
N ILE A 16 -1.45 -2.49 -2.13
CA ILE A 16 -0.72 -1.73 -3.16
C ILE A 16 -1.36 -1.92 -4.54
N GLY A 17 -1.69 -3.16 -4.91
CA GLY A 17 -2.33 -3.47 -6.19
C GLY A 17 -3.70 -2.82 -6.34
N HIS A 18 -4.47 -2.74 -5.26
CA HIS A 18 -5.75 -2.04 -5.22
C HIS A 18 -5.56 -0.52 -5.45
N ALA A 19 -4.61 0.11 -4.74
CA ALA A 19 -4.30 1.53 -4.92
C ALA A 19 -3.89 1.84 -6.37
N VAL A 20 -3.01 1.02 -6.96
CA VAL A 20 -2.58 1.15 -8.35
C VAL A 20 -3.75 0.98 -9.32
N SER A 21 -4.64 0.00 -9.10
CA SER A 21 -5.83 -0.21 -9.92
C SER A 21 -6.78 1.00 -9.89
N CYS A 22 -6.94 1.64 -8.74
CA CYS A 22 -7.78 2.83 -8.57
C CYS A 22 -7.23 4.05 -9.32
N LEU A 23 -5.91 4.24 -9.34
CA LEU A 23 -5.27 5.33 -10.10
C LEU A 23 -5.41 5.10 -11.61
N LEU A 24 -5.20 3.87 -12.07
CA LEU A 24 -5.39 3.49 -13.47
C LEU A 24 -6.82 3.74 -13.97
N LYS A 25 -7.82 3.46 -13.14
CA LYS A 25 -9.24 3.71 -13.46
C LYS A 25 -9.60 5.20 -13.47
N SER A 26 -8.80 6.03 -12.80
CA SER A 26 -9.06 7.46 -12.64
C SER A 26 -8.27 8.33 -13.63
N ASP A 27 -7.61 7.71 -14.62
CA ASP A 27 -6.69 8.36 -15.58
C ASP A 27 -5.58 9.19 -14.91
N GLN A 28 -5.31 8.91 -13.63
CA GLN A 28 -4.32 9.65 -12.85
C GLN A 28 -2.92 9.11 -13.14
N PRO A 29 -1.88 9.98 -13.15
CA PRO A 29 -0.51 9.54 -13.31
C PRO A 29 -0.15 8.54 -12.21
N LEU A 30 0.42 7.41 -12.62
CA LEU A 30 0.98 6.38 -11.73
C LEU A 30 2.29 6.88 -11.12
N GLN A 31 2.18 7.89 -10.26
CA GLN A 31 3.27 8.47 -9.50
C GLN A 31 3.23 7.96 -8.06
N LEU A 32 4.42 7.77 -7.48
CA LEU A 32 4.60 7.29 -6.12
C LEU A 32 3.89 8.17 -5.09
N ASP A 33 3.87 9.48 -5.29
CA ASP A 33 3.13 10.41 -4.45
C ASP A 33 1.62 10.17 -4.48
N HIS A 34 1.06 9.86 -5.66
CA HIS A 34 -0.37 9.55 -5.80
C HIS A 34 -0.73 8.21 -5.16
N ILE A 35 0.12 7.20 -5.29
CA ILE A 35 -0.07 5.89 -4.64
C ILE A 35 -0.04 6.08 -3.12
N THR A 36 0.94 6.83 -2.60
CA THR A 36 1.08 7.07 -1.15
C THR A 36 -0.08 7.89 -0.61
N ALA A 37 -0.52 8.93 -1.33
CA ALA A 37 -1.68 9.74 -0.95
C ALA A 37 -2.99 8.93 -0.93
N LEU A 38 -3.15 7.98 -1.86
CA LEU A 38 -4.32 7.11 -1.88
C LEU A 38 -4.28 6.08 -0.75
N LEU A 39 -3.12 5.47 -0.47
CA LEU A 39 -2.94 4.56 0.65
C LEU A 39 -3.23 5.24 1.99
N LYS A 40 -2.81 6.50 2.15
CA LYS A 40 -3.11 7.30 3.35
C LYS A 40 -4.61 7.55 3.51
N GLN A 41 -5.31 7.93 2.43
CA GLN A 41 -6.77 8.12 2.47
C GLN A 41 -7.50 6.82 2.82
N GLN A 42 -7.04 5.68 2.29
CA GLN A 42 -7.63 4.38 2.62
C GLN A 42 -7.32 3.95 4.05
N GLU A 43 -6.14 4.26 4.60
CA GLU A 43 -5.80 4.04 6.01
C GLU A 43 -6.74 4.82 6.94
N GLU A 44 -7.02 6.10 6.64
CA GLU A 44 -7.91 6.93 7.45
C GLU A 44 -9.33 6.36 7.52
N ALA A 45 -9.81 5.74 6.43
CA ALA A 45 -11.13 5.12 6.33
C ALA A 45 -11.18 3.62 6.72
N ALA A 46 -10.03 2.98 6.95
CA ALA A 46 -9.96 1.54 7.19
C ALA A 46 -10.26 1.14 8.65
N PRO A 47 -10.78 -0.09 8.87
CA PRO A 47 -10.82 -0.72 10.19
C PRO A 47 -9.43 -0.80 10.83
N VAL A 48 -9.38 -0.72 12.17
CA VAL A 48 -8.11 -0.74 12.94
C VAL A 48 -7.20 -1.91 12.60
N GLN A 49 -7.76 -3.08 12.28
CA GLN A 49 -6.97 -4.27 11.93
C GLN A 49 -6.17 -4.08 10.63
N LEU A 50 -6.69 -3.32 9.66
CA LEU A 50 -6.08 -3.13 8.34
C LEU A 50 -5.18 -1.89 8.26
N LYS A 51 -5.30 -0.96 9.21
CA LYS A 51 -4.48 0.27 9.24
C LYS A 51 -2.99 -0.01 9.19
N GLN A 52 -2.54 -1.07 9.88
CA GLN A 52 -1.13 -1.44 9.93
C GLN A 52 -0.60 -1.88 8.56
N ASP A 53 -1.46 -2.49 7.72
CA ASP A 53 -1.07 -2.96 6.39
C ASP A 53 -0.89 -1.78 5.43
N TYR A 54 -1.75 -0.75 5.52
CA TYR A 54 -1.56 0.50 4.79
C TYR A 54 -0.28 1.24 5.21
N VAL A 55 0.00 1.31 6.52
CA VAL A 55 1.24 1.91 7.04
C VAL A 55 2.47 1.15 6.52
N ASN A 56 2.44 -0.19 6.59
CA ASN A 56 3.52 -1.02 6.07
C ASN A 56 3.72 -0.86 4.56
N ALA A 57 2.63 -0.78 3.78
CA ALA A 57 2.69 -0.53 2.34
C ALA A 57 3.36 0.81 2.02
N MET A 58 2.99 1.89 2.72
CA MET A 58 3.62 3.21 2.55
C MET A 58 5.11 3.19 2.93
N SER A 59 5.48 2.50 4.02
CA SER A 59 6.90 2.34 4.40
C SER A 59 7.69 1.57 3.34
N LYS A 60 7.15 0.49 2.79
CA LYS A 60 7.79 -0.31 1.73
C LYS A 60 8.01 0.50 0.44
N ILE A 61 7.06 1.35 0.10
CA ILE A 61 7.16 2.28 -1.02
C ILE A 61 8.32 3.27 -0.78
N ALA A 62 8.38 3.88 0.40
CA ALA A 62 9.44 4.82 0.77
C ALA A 62 10.84 4.15 0.80
N GLU A 63 10.94 2.93 1.33
CA GLU A 63 12.19 2.14 1.35
C GLU A 63 12.73 1.90 -0.07
N LYS A 64 11.85 1.61 -1.05
CA LYS A 64 12.25 1.43 -2.45
C LYS A 64 12.67 2.72 -3.14
N CYS A 65 12.09 3.87 -2.77
CA CYS A 65 12.47 5.18 -3.31
C CYS A 65 13.84 5.65 -2.82
N LEU A 66 14.20 5.37 -1.57
CA LEU A 66 15.51 5.76 -1.00
C LEU A 66 16.67 4.88 -1.49
N ALA A 67 16.37 3.72 -2.07
CA ALA A 67 17.35 2.78 -2.61
C ALA A 67 17.63 2.95 -4.12
N SER A 68 17.06 3.97 -4.76
CA SER A 68 17.17 4.23 -6.21
C SER A 68 18.06 5.43 -6.53
#